data_AF-A0A0C5WJQ1-F1
#
_entry.id   AF-A0A0C5WJQ1-F1
#
_cell.length_a   1.000
_cell.length_b   1.000
_cell.length_c   1.000
_cell.angle_alpha   90.00
_cell.angle_beta   90.00
_cell.angle_gamma   90.00
#
_symmetry.space_group_name_H-M   'P 1'
#
loop_
_entity.id
_entity.type
_entity.pdbx_description
1 polymer ?
#
loop_
_entity_poly.entity_id
_entity_poly.type
_entity_poly.pdbx_seq_one_letter_code
_entity_poly.pdbx_strand_id
1 'polypeptide(L)'
;MEAVLSSRKKQRLVNFAADVFALNTFCYFISIPIELGFAQMSLATHLSARFIGLFIITATARPFGIWRDWIFKKCRLTNNNKGVIPYLVDTFAYLSFEMPLYLINLSISGATPEQMLKSVLIFCLIAGVVGRPYGIYRIYIREKIFKIKAI
;
A
#
# COMPACT_ATOMS: atom_id res chain seq x y z
N MET A 1 3.79 -10.91 -34.00
CA MET A 1 4.54 -10.55 -32.76
C MET A 1 4.05 -9.23 -32.14
N GLU A 2 3.75 -8.21 -32.94
CA GLU A 2 3.29 -6.88 -32.47
C GLU A 2 1.95 -6.89 -31.71
N ALA A 3 0.94 -7.64 -32.19
CA ALA A 3 -0.36 -7.74 -31.51
C ALA A 3 -0.25 -8.33 -30.08
N VAL A 4 0.67 -9.27 -29.89
CA VAL A 4 0.94 -9.88 -28.57
C VAL A 4 1.68 -8.90 -27.65
N LEU A 5 2.61 -8.11 -28.19
CA LEU A 5 3.29 -7.05 -27.45
C LEU A 5 2.34 -5.94 -26.99
N SER A 6 1.42 -5.52 -27.88
CA SER A 6 0.35 -4.55 -27.59
C SER A 6 -0.55 -5.03 -26.45
N SER A 7 -1.00 -6.28 -26.51
CA SER A 7 -1.81 -6.90 -25.45
C SER A 7 -1.08 -6.95 -24.10
N ARG A 8 0.21 -7.32 -24.09
CA ARG A 8 1.03 -7.33 -22.87
C ARG A 8 1.25 -5.92 -22.29
N LYS A 9 1.50 -4.91 -23.12
CA LYS A 9 1.62 -3.51 -22.69
C LYS A 9 0.33 -3.02 -22.06
N LYS A 10 -0.81 -3.26 -22.72
CA LYS A 10 -2.14 -2.93 -22.19
C LYS A 10 -2.39 -3.59 -20.84
N GLN A 11 -2.08 -4.88 -20.70
CA GLN A 11 -2.24 -5.60 -19.44
C GLN A 11 -1.35 -5.03 -18.31
N ARG A 12 -0.12 -4.62 -18.61
CA ARG A 12 0.78 -3.98 -17.63
C ARG A 12 0.23 -2.63 -17.18
N LEU A 13 -0.29 -1.83 -18.10
CA LEU A 13 -0.83 -0.51 -17.82
C LEU A 13 -2.11 -0.60 -16.97
N VAL A 14 -3.00 -1.53 -17.28
CA VAL A 14 -4.21 -1.77 -16.48
C VAL A 14 -3.85 -2.26 -15.06
N ASN A 15 -2.86 -3.15 -14.93
CA ASN A 15 -2.38 -3.59 -13.62
C ASN A 15 -1.77 -2.46 -12.80
N PHE A 16 -0.98 -1.60 -13.44
CA PHE A 16 -0.41 -0.41 -12.81
C PHE A 16 -1.51 0.55 -12.34
N ALA A 17 -2.44 0.90 -13.23
CA ALA A 17 -3.56 1.78 -12.92
C ALA A 17 -4.42 1.24 -11.76
N ALA A 18 -4.70 -0.07 -11.73
CA ALA A 18 -5.47 -0.69 -10.67
C ALA A 18 -4.77 -0.60 -9.30
N ASP A 19 -3.45 -0.85 -9.25
CA ASP A 19 -2.69 -0.75 -8.01
C ASP A 19 -2.53 0.70 -7.53
N VAL A 20 -2.25 1.63 -8.46
CA VAL A 20 -2.17 3.07 -8.17
C VAL A 20 -3.49 3.60 -7.65
N PHE A 21 -4.60 3.25 -8.30
CA PHE A 21 -5.93 3.68 -7.87
C PHE A 21 -6.27 3.10 -6.50
N ALA A 22 -6.02 1.79 -6.29
CA ALA A 22 -6.28 1.15 -5.01
C ALA A 22 -5.48 1.79 -3.86
N LEU A 23 -4.16 1.97 -4.02
CA LEU A 23 -3.34 2.49 -2.93
C LEU A 23 -3.65 3.96 -2.64
N ASN A 24 -3.76 4.81 -3.67
CA ASN A 24 -4.06 6.22 -3.46
C ASN A 24 -5.42 6.44 -2.79
N THR A 25 -6.46 5.78 -3.28
CA THR A 25 -7.81 5.95 -2.69
C THR A 25 -7.86 5.42 -1.26
N PHE A 26 -7.23 4.27 -0.98
CA PHE A 26 -7.16 3.75 0.38
C PHE A 26 -6.42 4.69 1.33
N CYS A 27 -5.22 5.14 0.96
CA CYS A 27 -4.43 6.07 1.76
C CYS A 27 -5.15 7.41 1.96
N TYR A 28 -5.89 7.88 0.95
CA TYR A 28 -6.72 9.08 1.07
C TYR A 28 -7.80 8.90 2.13
N PHE A 29 -8.61 7.84 2.05
CA PHE A 29 -9.67 7.59 3.04
C PHE A 29 -9.14 7.40 4.46
N ILE A 30 -8.04 6.66 4.63
CA ILE A 30 -7.43 6.46 5.95
C ILE A 30 -6.86 7.76 6.51
N SER A 31 -6.36 8.66 5.65
CA SER A 31 -5.77 9.92 6.12
C SER A 31 -6.78 10.94 6.63
N ILE A 32 -8.04 10.91 6.18
CA ILE A 32 -9.06 11.88 6.63
C ILE A 32 -9.22 11.88 8.17
N PRO A 33 -9.55 10.74 8.82
CA PRO A 33 -9.69 10.72 10.27
C PRO A 33 -8.37 10.97 11.01
N ILE A 34 -7.23 10.61 10.42
CA ILE A 34 -5.91 10.81 11.04
C ILE A 34 -5.51 12.29 10.99
N GLU A 35 -5.61 12.92 9.82
CA GLU A 35 -5.09 14.26 9.58
C GLU A 35 -6.05 15.35 10.04
N LEU A 36 -7.32 15.27 9.63
CA LEU A 36 -8.32 16.26 10.02
C LEU A 36 -8.89 15.99 11.42
N GLY A 37 -8.97 14.72 11.81
CA GLY A 37 -9.44 14.30 13.13
C GLY A 37 -8.35 14.36 14.19
N PHE A 38 -7.43 13.39 14.22
CA PHE A 38 -6.45 13.29 15.31
C PHE A 38 -5.38 14.38 15.28
N ALA A 39 -4.82 14.69 14.11
CA ALA A 39 -3.76 15.69 13.97
C ALA A 39 -4.28 17.12 13.84
N GLN A 40 -5.61 17.31 13.72
CA GLN A 40 -6.28 18.62 13.64
C GLN A 40 -5.66 19.55 12.57
N MET A 41 -5.24 18.97 11.43
CA MET A 41 -4.68 19.72 10.30
C MET A 41 -5.77 20.53 9.59
N SER A 42 -5.41 21.69 9.05
CA SER A 42 -6.33 22.44 8.19
C SER A 42 -6.63 21.69 6.90
N LEU A 43 -7.78 21.96 6.27
CA LEU A 43 -8.15 21.36 4.99
C LEU A 43 -7.10 21.66 3.90
N ALA A 44 -6.54 22.87 3.88
CA ALA A 44 -5.51 23.25 2.92
C ALA A 44 -4.21 22.44 3.12
N THR A 45 -3.79 22.25 4.37
CA THR A 45 -2.62 21.45 4.71
C THR A 45 -2.83 19.97 4.33
N HIS A 46 -4.02 19.43 4.62
CA HIS A 46 -4.40 18.07 4.20
C HIS A 46 -4.31 17.91 2.68
N LEU A 47 -4.94 18.80 1.91
CA LEU A 47 -4.93 18.74 0.44
C LEU A 47 -3.51 18.85 -0.13
N SER A 48 -2.67 19.71 0.43
CA SER A 48 -1.26 19.84 0.04
C SER A 48 -0.47 18.55 0.32
N ALA A 49 -0.63 17.97 1.51
CA ALA A 49 0.00 16.70 1.87
C ALA A 49 -0.45 15.55 0.97
N ARG A 50 -1.75 15.47 0.62
CA ARG A 50 -2.29 14.47 -0.29
C ARG A 50 -1.79 14.65 -1.72
N PHE A 51 -1.61 15.90 -2.18
CA PHE A 51 -1.06 16.17 -3.50
C PHE A 51 0.38 15.68 -3.63
N ILE A 52 1.23 15.92 -2.63
CA ILE A 52 2.59 15.39 -2.60
C ILE A 52 2.57 13.85 -2.47
N GLY A 53 1.74 13.34 -1.57
CA GLY A 53 1.56 11.91 -1.33
C GLY A 53 1.14 11.16 -2.60
N LEU A 54 0.30 11.76 -3.44
CA LEU A 54 -0.15 11.17 -4.71
C LEU A 54 1.02 10.72 -5.59
N PHE A 55 2.07 11.53 -5.71
CA PHE A 55 3.23 11.20 -6.54
C PHE A 55 4.05 10.05 -5.94
N ILE A 56 4.31 10.13 -4.63
CA ILE A 56 5.09 9.12 -3.91
C ILE A 56 4.36 7.77 -3.96
N ILE A 57 3.07 7.77 -3.62
CA ILE A 57 2.23 6.57 -3.62
C ILE A 57 2.13 5.99 -5.02
N THR A 58 1.98 6.83 -6.05
CA THR A 58 1.93 6.35 -7.45
C THR A 58 3.23 5.63 -7.85
N ALA A 59 4.37 6.11 -7.37
CA ALA A 59 5.66 5.47 -7.63
C ALA A 59 5.80 4.11 -6.91
N THR A 60 5.26 3.97 -5.70
CA THR A 60 5.42 2.75 -4.89
C THR A 60 4.30 1.72 -5.06
N ALA A 61 3.12 2.12 -5.55
CA ALA A 61 1.92 1.27 -5.59
C ALA A 61 2.10 -0.05 -6.34
N ARG A 62 2.66 0.01 -7.56
CA ARG A 62 2.86 -1.20 -8.37
C ARG A 62 4.01 -2.07 -7.84
N PRO A 63 5.19 -1.53 -7.48
CA PRO A 63 6.21 -2.29 -6.76
C PRO A 63 5.65 -3.01 -5.53
N PHE A 64 4.85 -2.32 -4.70
CA PHE A 64 4.19 -2.93 -3.55
C PHE A 64 3.26 -4.08 -3.95
N GLY A 65 2.40 -3.86 -4.95
CA GLY A 65 1.48 -4.89 -5.44
C GLY A 65 2.21 -6.15 -5.91
N ILE A 66 3.32 -6.00 -6.63
CA ILE A 66 4.15 -7.12 -7.08
C ILE A 66 4.79 -7.86 -5.89
N TRP A 67 5.31 -7.12 -4.91
CA TRP A 67 5.92 -7.66 -3.71
C TRP A 67 4.92 -8.49 -2.88
N ARG A 68 3.74 -7.92 -2.63
CA ARG A 68 2.64 -8.61 -1.94
C ARG A 68 2.25 -9.90 -2.66
N ASP A 69 2.02 -9.82 -3.98
CA ASP A 69 1.62 -10.99 -4.78
C ASP A 69 2.72 -12.08 -4.77
N TRP A 70 4.00 -11.71 -4.67
CA TRP A 70 5.11 -12.66 -4.52
C TRP A 70 5.11 -13.35 -3.15
N ILE A 71 4.90 -12.62 -2.05
CA ILE A 71 4.81 -13.19 -0.71
C ILE A 71 3.62 -14.15 -0.61
N PHE A 72 2.44 -13.76 -1.11
CA PHE A 72 1.25 -14.61 -1.11
C PHE A 72 1.50 -15.95 -1.81
N LYS A 73 2.15 -15.92 -2.98
CA LYS A 73 2.56 -17.13 -3.70
C LYS A 73 3.54 -17.98 -2.91
N LYS A 74 4.53 -17.36 -2.24
CA LYS A 74 5.50 -18.08 -1.39
C LYS A 74 4.82 -18.78 -0.22
N CYS A 75 3.81 -18.15 0.37
CA CYS A 75 3.00 -18.73 1.46
C CYS A 75 1.91 -19.70 0.96
N ARG A 76 1.82 -19.96 -0.36
CA ARG A 76 0.76 -20.78 -0.99
C ARG A 76 -0.66 -20.29 -0.65
N LEU A 77 -0.79 -18.98 -0.47
CA LEU A 77 -2.06 -18.33 -0.20
C LEU A 77 -2.67 -17.78 -1.49
N THR A 78 -3.99 -17.76 -1.50
CA THR A 78 -4.82 -17.09 -2.48
C THR A 78 -5.64 -16.01 -1.79
N ASN A 79 -6.15 -15.05 -2.56
CA ASN A 79 -7.04 -14.02 -2.02
C ASN A 79 -8.33 -14.56 -1.38
N ASN A 80 -8.73 -15.79 -1.71
CA ASN A 80 -9.91 -16.45 -1.15
C ASN A 80 -9.69 -17.03 0.25
N ASN A 81 -8.44 -17.15 0.70
CA ASN A 81 -8.15 -17.64 2.04
C ASN A 81 -8.65 -16.64 3.10
N LYS A 82 -9.33 -17.18 4.12
CA LYS A 82 -9.85 -16.44 5.28
C LYS A 82 -9.11 -16.85 6.55
N GLY A 83 -9.15 -16.00 7.58
CA GLY A 83 -8.57 -16.27 8.89
C GLY A 83 -7.29 -15.47 9.17
N VAL A 84 -6.57 -15.90 10.21
CA VAL A 84 -5.41 -15.19 10.77
C VAL A 84 -4.19 -15.26 9.85
N ILE A 85 -3.98 -16.37 9.14
CA ILE A 85 -2.78 -16.56 8.30
C ILE A 85 -2.71 -15.51 7.16
N PRO A 86 -3.75 -15.28 6.34
CA PRO A 86 -3.73 -14.22 5.33
C PRO A 86 -3.59 -12.82 5.91
N TYR A 87 -4.08 -12.59 7.14
CA TYR A 87 -3.89 -11.32 7.85
C TYR A 87 -2.42 -11.08 8.14
N LEU A 88 -1.76 -12.04 8.81
CA LEU A 88 -0.35 -11.96 9.13
C LEU A 88 0.51 -11.79 7.88
N VAL A 89 0.16 -12.46 6.79
CA VAL A 89 0.90 -12.36 5.52
C VAL A 89 0.70 -11.00 4.85
N ASP A 90 -0.51 -10.43 4.84
CA ASP A 90 -0.74 -9.07 4.33
C ASP A 90 0.00 -8.03 5.18
N THR A 91 -0.07 -8.13 6.51
CA THR A 91 0.65 -7.25 7.44
C THR A 91 2.16 -7.36 7.26
N PHE A 92 2.68 -8.58 7.14
CA PHE A 92 4.10 -8.82 6.88
C PHE A 92 4.53 -8.27 5.51
N ALA A 93 3.73 -8.45 4.46
CA ALA A 93 4.02 -7.91 3.14
C ALA A 93 4.07 -6.38 3.15
N TYR A 94 3.13 -5.75 3.86
CA TYR A 94 3.12 -4.30 4.08
C TYR A 94 4.37 -3.84 4.83
N LEU A 95 4.65 -4.44 5.99
CA LEU A 95 5.80 -4.07 6.81
C LEU A 95 7.13 -4.27 6.09
N SER A 96 7.35 -5.43 5.48
CA SER A 96 8.62 -5.73 4.80
C SER A 96 8.92 -4.80 3.63
N PHE A 97 7.90 -4.20 3.03
CA PHE A 97 8.07 -3.23 1.94
C PHE A 97 8.23 -1.79 2.44
N GLU A 98 7.37 -1.36 3.36
CA GLU A 98 7.31 0.04 3.81
C GLU A 98 8.31 0.36 4.91
N MET A 99 8.66 -0.59 5.78
CA MET A 99 9.63 -0.36 6.86
C MET A 99 10.98 0.15 6.36
N PRO A 100 11.60 -0.43 5.31
CA PRO A 100 12.85 0.11 4.76
C PRO A 100 12.71 1.56 4.29
N LEU A 101 11.63 1.89 3.59
CA LEU A 101 11.36 3.24 3.11
C LEU A 101 11.17 4.22 4.28
N TYR A 102 10.45 3.79 5.31
CA TYR A 102 10.22 4.57 6.51
C TYR A 102 11.50 4.83 7.30
N LEU A 103 12.35 3.81 7.46
CA LEU A 103 13.65 3.93 8.11
C LEU A 103 14.59 4.86 7.33
N ILE A 104 14.61 4.78 6.00
CA ILE A 104 15.38 5.72 5.16
C ILE A 104 14.90 7.15 5.40
N ASN A 105 13.59 7.37 5.39
CA ASN A 105 13.01 8.70 5.63
C ASN A 105 13.37 9.26 7.02
N LEU A 106 13.30 8.43 8.07
CA LEU A 106 13.71 8.81 9.42
C LEU A 106 15.20 9.15 9.52
N SER A 107 16.06 8.36 8.89
CA SER A 107 17.50 8.60 8.84
C SER A 107 17.83 9.92 8.14
N ILE A 108 17.20 10.21 6.99
CA ILE A 108 17.37 11.48 6.27
C ILE A 108 16.86 12.66 7.10
N SER A 109 15.80 12.46 7.88
CA SER A 109 15.26 13.49 8.78
C SER A 109 16.12 13.75 10.01
N GLY A 110 17.21 12.99 10.21
CA GLY A 110 18.09 13.14 11.37
C GLY A 110 17.52 12.60 12.68
N ALA A 111 16.59 11.64 12.62
CA ALA A 111 15.99 11.05 13.81
C ALA A 111 17.03 10.31 14.68
N THR A 112 16.96 10.49 15.99
CA THR A 112 17.80 9.75 16.94
C THR A 112 17.42 8.27 17.00
N PRO A 113 18.31 7.35 17.40
CA PRO A 113 18.00 5.92 17.50
C PRO A 113 16.78 5.61 18.39
N GLU A 114 16.59 6.36 19.48
CA GLU A 114 15.44 6.20 20.37
C GLU A 114 14.12 6.62 19.69
N GLN A 115 14.13 7.76 18.98
CA GLN A 115 12.98 8.20 18.19
C GLN A 115 12.66 7.20 17.07
N MET A 116 13.68 6.67 16.40
CA MET A 116 13.50 5.65 15.38
C MET A 116 12.82 4.41 15.93
N LEU A 117 13.27 3.90 17.09
CA LEU A 117 12.66 2.72 17.73
C LEU A 117 11.19 2.96 18.07
N LYS A 118 10.86 4.09 18.70
CA LYS A 118 9.46 4.44 19.05
C LYS A 118 8.57 4.54 17.80
N SER A 119 9.07 5.23 16.78
CA SER A 119 8.40 5.38 15.50
C SER A 119 8.14 4.04 14.80
N VAL A 120 9.13 3.14 14.80
CA VAL A 120 9.00 1.79 14.25
C VAL A 120 7.94 0.98 14.98
N LEU A 121 7.91 1.03 16.31
CA LEU A 121 6.91 0.28 17.10
C LEU A 121 5.48 0.77 16.79
N ILE A 122 5.27 2.09 16.72
CA ILE A 122 3.99 2.67 16.33
C ILE A 122 3.62 2.28 14.90
N PHE A 123 4.59 2.32 13.98
CA PHE A 123 4.41 1.92 12.60
C PHE A 123 3.98 0.45 12.47
N CYS A 124 4.58 -0.45 13.25
CA CYS A 124 4.19 -1.86 13.33
C CYS A 124 2.75 -2.05 13.80
N LEU A 125 2.29 -1.27 14.79
CA LEU A 125 0.90 -1.31 15.25
C LEU A 125 -0.07 -0.84 14.16
N ILE A 126 0.25 0.29 13.51
CA ILE A 126 -0.56 0.84 12.42
C ILE A 126 -0.63 -0.16 11.26
N ALA A 127 0.51 -0.70 10.83
CA ALA A 127 0.59 -1.73 9.80
C ALA A 127 -0.21 -2.98 10.17
N GLY A 128 -0.17 -3.35 11.45
CA GLY A 128 -1.02 -4.39 12.04
C GLY A 128 -2.48 -4.13 11.73
N VAL A 129 -2.97 -2.91 11.89
CA VAL A 129 -4.37 -2.52 11.63
C VAL A 129 -4.66 -2.41 10.13
N VAL A 130 -3.79 -1.80 9.33
CA VAL A 130 -4.11 -1.44 7.93
C VAL A 130 -3.72 -2.49 6.89
N GLY A 131 -2.79 -3.40 7.19
CA GLY A 131 -2.23 -4.34 6.21
C GLY A 131 -3.29 -5.21 5.53
N ARG A 132 -4.08 -5.95 6.33
CA ARG A 132 -5.16 -6.80 5.79
C ARG A 132 -6.34 -6.01 5.22
N PRO A 133 -6.86 -4.94 5.85
CA PRO A 133 -7.87 -4.10 5.23
C PRO A 133 -7.45 -3.57 3.86
N TYR A 134 -6.19 -3.13 3.71
CA TYR A 134 -5.68 -2.73 2.40
C TYR A 134 -5.66 -3.91 1.41
N GLY A 135 -5.17 -5.08 1.83
CA GLY A 135 -5.17 -6.28 0.99
C GLY A 135 -6.56 -6.62 0.45
N ILE A 136 -7.59 -6.59 1.31
CA ILE A 136 -8.99 -6.82 0.94
C ILE A 136 -9.49 -5.75 -0.02
N TYR A 137 -9.26 -4.47 0.30
CA TYR A 137 -9.68 -3.35 -0.55
C TYR A 137 -9.02 -3.39 -1.94
N ARG A 138 -7.73 -3.72 -2.02
CA ARG A 138 -7.01 -3.88 -3.28
C ARG A 138 -7.63 -4.96 -4.15
N ILE A 139 -7.99 -6.11 -3.58
CA ILE A 139 -8.66 -7.20 -4.32
C ILE A 139 -9.99 -6.70 -4.87
N TYR A 140 -10.79 -6.05 -4.01
CA TYR A 140 -12.08 -5.49 -4.41
C TYR A 140 -11.95 -4.54 -5.60
N ILE A 141 -11.01 -3.58 -5.57
CA ILE A 141 -10.77 -2.65 -6.67
C ILE A 141 -10.37 -3.40 -7.95
N ARG A 142 -9.44 -4.35 -7.85
CA ARG A 142 -8.93 -5.09 -9.00
C ARG A 142 -10.01 -5.94 -9.67
N GLU A 143 -10.85 -6.61 -8.89
CA GLU A 143 -11.88 -7.51 -9.40
C GLU A 143 -13.15 -6.78 -9.84
N LYS A 144 -13.63 -5.81 -9.06
CA LYS A 144 -14.92 -5.16 -9.31
C LYS A 144 -14.83 -3.95 -10.21
N ILE A 145 -13.78 -3.15 -10.08
CA ILE A 145 -13.61 -1.92 -10.87
C ILE A 145 -12.82 -2.20 -12.15
N PHE A 146 -11.66 -2.85 -12.02
CA PHE A 146 -10.77 -3.09 -13.16
C PHE A 146 -10.99 -4.45 -13.86
N LYS A 147 -11.85 -5.32 -13.31
CA LYS A 147 -12.19 -6.65 -13.87
C LYS A 147 -10.97 -7.53 -14.17
N ILE A 148 -9.93 -7.44 -13.33
CA ILE A 148 -8.72 -8.25 -13.42
C ILE A 148 -8.78 -9.35 -12.36
N LYS A 149 -8.42 -10.59 -12.73
CA LYS A 149 -8.21 -11.65 -11.75
C LYS A 149 -7.05 -11.27 -10.82
N ALA A 150 -7.33 -11.08 -9.53
CA ALA A 150 -6.31 -10.97 -8.50
C ALA A 150 -5.83 -12.38 -8.09
N ILE A 151 -4.55 -12.53 -7.79
CA ILE A 151 -3.92 -13.81 -7.36
C ILE A 151 -4.07 -13.95 -5.85
#